data_AF-A0AA43A4K9-F1
#
_entry.id   AF-A0AA43A4K9-F1
#
_cell.length_a   1.000
_cell.length_b   1.000
_cell.length_c   1.000
_cell.angle_alpha   90.00
_cell.angle_beta   90.00
_cell.angle_gamma   90.00
#
_symmetry.space_group_name_H-M   'P 1'
#
loop_
_entity.id
_entity.type
_entity.pdbx_description
1 polymer ?
#
loop_
_entity_poly.entity_id
_entity_poly.type
_entity_poly.pdbx_seq_one_letter_code
_entity_poly.pdbx_strand_id
1 'polypeptide(L)'
;NSVASLGDGSLLVTIPLHTGIEISEALAGKLTGQVYRWAPGDSGMTPVQGTEMPYANGIEVSADGKEFYVASSGLFTVTAFSNTNPARVLRRTDTLVFVPDNLHMSRDGKLVTAGLHVEDDACGRVLQSEEFKLEAFASCPRPFTVWSIDPQTMQGEALASGPANPNFSNITMGLEVGGELWIGTFAGDRVAYRTMNR
;
A
#
# COMPACT_ATOMS: atom_id res chain seq x y z
N ASN A 1 8.12 -3.53 -4.71
CA ASN A 1 7.99 -3.06 -3.33
C ASN A 1 7.65 -4.22 -2.41
N SER A 2 6.53 -4.89 -2.65
CA SER A 2 6.02 -5.93 -1.78
C SER A 2 5.88 -7.27 -2.51
N VAL A 3 5.80 -8.36 -1.75
CA VAL A 3 5.59 -9.73 -2.23
C VAL A 3 4.50 -10.40 -1.40
N ALA A 4 3.67 -11.20 -2.06
CA ALA A 4 2.72 -12.08 -1.40
C ALA A 4 2.82 -13.49 -2.01
N SER A 5 2.66 -14.51 -1.16
CA SER A 5 2.76 -15.92 -1.56
C SER A 5 1.38 -16.56 -1.67
N LEU A 6 1.19 -17.40 -2.68
CA LEU A 6 0.02 -18.25 -2.86
C LEU A 6 0.24 -19.64 -2.25
N GLY A 7 -0.84 -20.36 -1.99
CA GLY A 7 -0.79 -21.70 -1.37
C GLY A 7 -0.09 -22.78 -2.21
N ASP A 8 0.08 -22.54 -3.52
CA ASP A 8 0.82 -23.41 -4.44
C ASP A 8 2.33 -23.07 -4.52
N GLY A 9 2.79 -22.09 -3.73
CA GLY A 9 4.17 -21.61 -3.74
C GLY A 9 4.46 -20.55 -4.81
N SER A 10 3.47 -20.16 -5.62
CA SER A 10 3.59 -19.02 -6.52
C SER A 10 3.71 -17.71 -5.75
N LEU A 11 4.37 -16.72 -6.35
CA LEU A 11 4.55 -15.38 -5.80
C LEU A 11 3.87 -14.35 -6.68
N LEU A 12 3.27 -13.35 -6.04
CA LEU A 12 2.87 -12.09 -6.64
C LEU A 12 3.74 -10.97 -6.07
N VAL A 13 4.27 -10.11 -6.93
CA VAL A 13 5.21 -9.05 -6.55
C VAL A 13 4.78 -7.75 -7.19
N THR A 14 4.83 -6.65 -6.45
CA THR A 14 4.58 -5.32 -7.02
C THR A 14 5.87 -4.67 -7.50
N ILE A 15 5.82 -4.05 -8.67
CA ILE A 15 6.82 -3.10 -9.13
C ILE A 15 6.13 -1.72 -9.17
N PRO A 16 6.47 -0.77 -8.28
CA PRO A 16 5.79 0.53 -8.22
C PRO A 16 6.12 1.44 -9.40
N LEU A 17 7.38 1.38 -9.83
CA LEU A 17 7.96 2.21 -10.87
C LEU A 17 8.79 1.29 -11.78
N HIS A 18 8.45 1.25 -13.07
CA HIS A 18 9.33 0.66 -14.07
C HIS A 18 10.59 1.51 -14.24
N THR A 19 11.65 0.89 -14.76
CA THR A 19 12.96 1.55 -14.91
C THR A 19 12.83 2.83 -15.72
N GLY A 20 13.33 3.94 -15.19
CA GLY A 20 13.32 5.26 -15.84
C GLY A 20 12.02 6.05 -15.68
N ILE A 21 11.06 5.55 -14.91
CA ILE A 21 9.81 6.27 -14.58
C ILE A 21 9.97 6.94 -13.21
N GLU A 22 9.65 8.23 -13.14
CA GLU A 22 9.75 9.00 -11.91
C GLU A 22 8.51 8.84 -11.03
N ILE A 23 8.68 8.99 -9.71
CA ILE A 23 7.55 8.92 -8.76
C ILE A 23 6.49 10.00 -9.03
N SER A 24 6.88 11.18 -9.50
CA SER A 24 5.95 12.26 -9.81
C SER A 24 4.99 11.90 -10.94
N GLU A 25 5.40 11.04 -11.88
CA GLU A 25 4.52 10.52 -12.92
C GLU A 25 3.41 9.64 -12.35
N ALA A 26 3.72 8.89 -11.29
CA ALA A 26 2.72 8.08 -10.59
C ALA A 26 1.73 8.97 -9.83
N LEU A 27 2.21 10.04 -9.19
CA LEU A 27 1.33 11.02 -8.54
C LEU A 27 0.49 11.79 -9.57
N ALA A 28 0.99 11.97 -10.80
CA ALA A 28 0.21 12.49 -11.92
C ALA A 28 -0.82 11.48 -12.49
N GLY A 29 -0.92 10.28 -11.93
CA GLY A 29 -1.88 9.25 -12.34
C GLY A 29 -1.46 8.42 -13.55
N LYS A 30 -0.18 8.47 -13.97
CA LYS A 30 0.32 7.59 -15.05
C LYS A 30 0.46 6.14 -14.57
N LEU A 31 0.36 5.21 -15.52
CA LEU A 31 0.59 3.79 -15.27
C LEU A 31 2.09 3.51 -15.13
N THR A 32 2.62 3.65 -13.92
CA THR A 32 4.06 3.56 -13.65
C THR A 32 4.53 2.20 -13.19
N GLY A 33 3.61 1.38 -12.67
CA GLY A 33 3.91 0.10 -12.05
C GLY A 33 2.87 -0.97 -12.35
N GLN A 34 3.14 -2.19 -11.89
CA GLN A 34 2.32 -3.37 -12.18
C GLN A 34 2.60 -4.50 -11.16
N VAL A 35 1.71 -5.48 -11.11
CA VAL A 35 1.97 -6.78 -10.45
C VAL A 35 2.66 -7.73 -11.41
N TYR A 36 3.67 -8.44 -10.91
CA TYR A 36 4.35 -9.53 -11.57
C TYR A 36 4.08 -10.84 -10.82
N ARG A 37 4.12 -11.95 -11.55
CA ARG A 37 3.95 -13.28 -11.00
C ARG A 37 5.13 -14.18 -11.32
N TRP A 38 5.38 -15.13 -10.44
CA TRP A 38 6.32 -16.23 -10.65
C TRP A 38 5.77 -17.49 -9.99
N ALA A 39 5.95 -18.64 -10.62
CA ALA A 39 5.65 -19.94 -10.05
C ALA A 39 6.93 -20.80 -9.95
N PRO A 40 6.98 -21.77 -9.02
CA PRO A 40 8.06 -22.74 -8.97
C PRO A 40 8.31 -23.40 -10.33
N GLY A 41 9.54 -23.25 -10.84
CA GLY A 41 9.96 -23.76 -12.15
C GLY A 41 9.98 -22.71 -13.27
N ASP A 42 9.40 -21.52 -13.06
CA ASP A 42 9.50 -20.42 -14.02
C ASP A 42 10.93 -19.88 -14.09
N SER A 43 11.38 -19.56 -15.31
CA SER A 43 12.68 -18.96 -15.57
C SER A 43 12.79 -17.49 -15.14
N GLY A 44 11.66 -16.86 -14.80
CA GLY A 44 11.61 -15.47 -14.38
C GLY A 44 10.19 -14.99 -14.08
N MET A 45 10.09 -13.74 -13.63
CA MET A 45 8.82 -13.08 -13.35
C MET A 45 8.11 -12.67 -14.66
N THR A 46 6.79 -12.79 -14.70
CA THR A 46 5.96 -12.34 -15.83
C THR A 46 4.94 -11.29 -15.37
N PRO A 47 4.63 -10.26 -16.18
CA PRO A 47 3.63 -9.27 -15.80
C PRO A 47 2.23 -9.88 -15.75
N VAL A 48 1.44 -9.43 -14.77
CA VAL A 48 0.01 -9.74 -14.67
C VAL A 48 -0.76 -8.65 -15.39
N GLN A 49 -1.23 -8.94 -16.61
CA GLN A 49 -1.95 -7.99 -17.45
C GLN A 49 -3.22 -7.48 -16.76
N GLY A 50 -3.53 -6.19 -16.89
CA GLY A 50 -4.70 -5.57 -16.26
C GLY A 50 -4.47 -5.10 -14.82
N THR A 51 -3.21 -5.10 -14.37
CA THR A 51 -2.79 -4.60 -13.04
C THR A 51 -1.91 -3.36 -13.11
N GLU A 52 -1.71 -2.81 -14.32
CA GLU A 52 -1.00 -1.57 -14.53
C GLU A 52 -1.69 -0.45 -13.75
N MET A 53 -0.94 0.25 -12.90
CA MET A 53 -1.48 1.33 -12.08
C MET A 53 -0.40 2.34 -11.66
N PRO A 54 -0.80 3.55 -11.25
CA PRO A 54 0.12 4.48 -10.61
C PRO A 54 0.66 3.93 -9.29
N TYR A 55 1.97 3.74 -9.20
CA TYR A 55 2.66 3.30 -7.98
C TYR A 55 2.04 2.06 -7.30
N ALA A 56 2.14 0.89 -7.94
CA ALA A 56 1.75 -0.38 -7.32
C ALA A 56 2.64 -0.69 -6.09
N ASN A 57 2.09 -0.52 -4.89
CA ASN A 57 2.85 -0.51 -3.64
C ASN A 57 2.69 -1.82 -2.84
N GLY A 58 1.95 -1.84 -1.74
CA GLY A 58 1.69 -3.06 -0.96
C GLY A 58 0.85 -4.08 -1.73
N ILE A 59 1.06 -5.37 -1.45
CA ILE A 59 0.25 -6.47 -2.02
C ILE A 59 -0.06 -7.53 -0.98
N GLU A 60 -1.28 -8.07 -1.05
CA GLU A 60 -1.75 -9.22 -0.27
C GLU A 60 -2.65 -10.14 -1.08
N VAL A 61 -2.85 -11.38 -0.62
CA VAL A 61 -3.73 -12.37 -1.28
C VAL A 61 -4.90 -12.78 -0.39
N SER A 62 -6.03 -13.14 -0.99
CA SER A 62 -7.12 -13.78 -0.26
C SER A 62 -6.70 -15.16 0.24
N ALA A 63 -7.26 -15.61 1.36
CA ALA A 63 -6.95 -16.93 1.93
C ALA A 63 -7.21 -18.10 0.97
N ASP A 64 -8.17 -17.96 0.06
CA ASP A 64 -8.47 -18.96 -0.98
C ASP A 64 -7.67 -18.76 -2.27
N GLY A 65 -6.80 -17.75 -2.32
CA GLY A 65 -5.93 -17.43 -3.44
C GLY A 65 -6.63 -16.97 -4.71
N LYS A 66 -7.95 -16.72 -4.70
CA LYS A 66 -8.70 -16.32 -5.90
C LYS A 66 -8.61 -14.83 -6.20
N GLU A 67 -8.24 -14.03 -5.20
CA GLU A 67 -8.11 -12.59 -5.32
C GLU A 67 -6.76 -12.14 -4.75
N PHE A 68 -6.30 -10.99 -5.22
CA PHE A 68 -5.21 -10.26 -4.58
C PHE A 68 -5.57 -8.77 -4.49
N TYR A 69 -4.91 -8.08 -3.56
CA TYR A 69 -5.19 -6.70 -3.21
C TYR A 69 -3.91 -5.89 -3.37
N VAL A 70 -4.00 -4.72 -3.99
CA VAL A 70 -2.85 -3.84 -4.21
C VAL A 70 -3.16 -2.46 -3.66
N ALA A 71 -2.29 -1.96 -2.77
CA ALA A 71 -2.29 -0.56 -2.36
C ALA A 71 -1.58 0.27 -3.44
N SER A 72 -2.21 1.35 -3.88
CA SER A 72 -1.63 2.30 -4.83
C SER A 72 -1.41 3.64 -4.14
N SER A 73 -0.13 4.02 -4.02
CA SER A 73 0.25 5.32 -3.47
C SER A 73 -0.06 6.46 -4.42
N GLY A 74 -0.05 6.25 -5.74
CA GLY A 74 -0.39 7.30 -6.71
C GLY A 74 -1.89 7.59 -6.79
N LEU A 75 -2.71 6.58 -6.52
CA LEU A 75 -4.17 6.68 -6.57
C LEU A 75 -4.84 6.91 -5.21
N PHE A 76 -4.09 6.78 -4.12
CA PHE A 76 -4.59 6.80 -2.73
C PHE A 76 -5.70 5.78 -2.48
N THR A 77 -5.55 4.54 -2.95
CA THR A 77 -6.58 3.50 -2.80
C THR A 77 -5.99 2.11 -2.64
N VAL A 78 -6.81 1.18 -2.15
CA VAL A 78 -6.55 -0.27 -2.28
C VAL A 78 -7.53 -0.86 -3.30
N THR A 79 -7.02 -1.69 -4.21
CA THR A 79 -7.81 -2.31 -5.29
C THR A 79 -7.72 -3.83 -5.21
N ALA A 80 -8.87 -4.51 -5.29
CA ALA A 80 -8.96 -5.96 -5.38
C ALA A 80 -9.00 -6.40 -6.84
N PHE A 81 -8.26 -7.46 -7.15
CA PHE A 81 -8.16 -8.05 -8.48
C PHE A 81 -8.48 -9.54 -8.44
N SER A 82 -8.99 -10.08 -9.54
CA SER A 82 -9.00 -11.54 -9.73
C SER A 82 -7.58 -12.05 -9.91
N ASN A 83 -7.24 -13.17 -9.26
CA ASN A 83 -5.98 -13.86 -9.45
C ASN A 83 -5.98 -14.68 -10.74
N THR A 84 -6.06 -13.98 -11.86
CA THR A 84 -6.00 -14.50 -13.23
C THR A 84 -4.99 -13.68 -14.02
N ASN A 85 -4.57 -14.17 -15.19
CA ASN A 85 -3.78 -13.37 -16.13
C ASN A 85 -4.43 -13.48 -17.53
N PRO A 86 -5.13 -12.44 -18.03
CA PRO A 86 -5.30 -11.11 -17.44
C PRO A 86 -6.10 -11.08 -16.13
N ALA A 87 -5.75 -10.17 -15.23
CA ALA A 87 -6.51 -9.85 -14.03
C ALA A 87 -7.67 -8.90 -14.35
N ARG A 88 -8.72 -8.94 -13.54
CA ARG A 88 -9.84 -7.99 -13.59
C ARG A 88 -9.91 -7.24 -12.28
N VAL A 89 -10.14 -5.93 -12.33
CA VAL A 89 -10.55 -5.16 -11.15
C VAL A 89 -11.90 -5.67 -10.67
N LEU A 90 -11.98 -6.06 -9.41
CA LEU A 90 -13.22 -6.56 -8.79
C LEU A 90 -13.93 -5.45 -8.01
N ARG A 91 -13.16 -4.67 -7.27
CA ARG A 91 -13.62 -3.60 -6.39
C ARG A 91 -12.44 -2.77 -5.90
N ARG A 92 -12.71 -1.60 -5.34
CA ARG A 92 -11.72 -0.62 -4.90
C ARG A 92 -12.27 0.18 -3.73
N THR A 93 -11.38 0.64 -2.84
CA THR A 93 -11.77 1.62 -1.81
C THR A 93 -12.15 2.94 -2.45
N ASP A 94 -12.88 3.78 -1.72
CA ASP A 94 -12.85 5.21 -1.98
C ASP A 94 -11.41 5.75 -1.83
N THR A 95 -11.17 6.96 -2.36
CA THR A 95 -9.89 7.66 -2.17
C THR A 95 -9.65 7.88 -0.69
N LEU A 96 -8.54 7.35 -0.19
CA LEU A 96 -8.10 7.50 1.18
C LEU A 96 -7.56 8.91 1.40
N VAL A 97 -7.74 9.42 2.62
CA VAL A 97 -7.25 10.75 3.03
C VAL A 97 -5.74 10.77 3.33
N PHE A 98 -5.06 9.65 3.11
CA PHE A 98 -3.63 9.44 3.31
C PHE A 98 -3.07 8.63 2.13
N VAL A 99 -1.75 8.69 1.95
CA VAL A 99 -1.04 7.94 0.89
C VAL A 99 -0.79 6.52 1.38
N PRO A 100 -1.54 5.48 0.94
CA PRO A 100 -1.34 4.12 1.40
C PRO A 100 -0.02 3.57 0.83
N ASP A 101 0.66 2.75 1.62
CA ASP A 101 1.96 2.20 1.27
C ASP A 101 1.92 0.66 1.31
N ASN A 102 2.47 0.01 2.34
CA ASN A 102 2.42 -1.44 2.47
C ASN A 102 1.01 -1.93 2.86
N LEU A 103 0.73 -3.20 2.56
CA LEU A 103 -0.55 -3.86 2.79
C LEU A 103 -0.31 -5.22 3.44
N HIS A 104 -1.04 -5.52 4.51
CA HIS A 104 -0.95 -6.79 5.23
C HIS A 104 -2.33 -7.33 5.58
N MET A 105 -2.50 -8.66 5.55
CA MET A 105 -3.72 -9.28 6.02
C MET A 105 -3.63 -9.46 7.55
N SER A 106 -4.65 -8.96 8.27
CA SER A 106 -4.82 -9.21 9.69
C SER A 106 -5.28 -10.66 9.94
N ARG A 107 -5.20 -11.11 11.19
CA ARG A 107 -5.65 -12.46 11.57
C ARG A 107 -7.14 -12.69 11.35
N ASP A 108 -7.95 -11.64 11.41
CA ASP A 108 -9.39 -11.65 11.15
C ASP A 108 -9.74 -11.44 9.66
N GLY A 109 -8.74 -11.45 8.78
CA GLY A 109 -8.94 -11.37 7.33
C GLY A 109 -9.27 -9.98 6.83
N LYS A 110 -8.93 -8.93 7.59
CA LYS A 110 -9.00 -7.54 7.13
C LYS A 110 -7.67 -7.15 6.50
N LEU A 111 -7.70 -6.23 5.54
CA LEU A 111 -6.46 -5.65 5.02
C LEU A 111 -6.06 -4.46 5.89
N VAL A 112 -4.78 -4.32 6.19
CA VAL A 112 -4.22 -3.23 6.97
C VAL A 112 -3.17 -2.51 6.14
N THR A 113 -3.34 -1.20 5.97
CA THR A 113 -2.36 -0.31 5.35
C THR A 113 -2.12 0.90 6.24
N ALA A 114 -1.05 1.63 5.99
CA ALA A 114 -0.77 2.87 6.69
C ALA A 114 -0.12 3.90 5.77
N GLY A 115 -0.19 5.16 6.18
CA GLY A 115 0.40 6.24 5.41
C GLY A 115 0.25 7.61 6.04
N LEU A 116 0.94 8.57 5.41
CA LEU A 116 0.88 9.99 5.77
C LEU A 116 -0.34 10.66 5.14
N HIS A 117 -0.96 11.58 5.87
CA HIS A 117 -2.12 12.34 5.42
C HIS A 117 -1.79 13.18 4.17
N VAL A 118 -2.73 13.20 3.23
CA VAL A 118 -2.61 13.95 1.97
C VAL A 118 -2.64 15.45 2.25
N GLU A 119 -3.44 15.89 3.20
CA GLU A 119 -3.56 17.30 3.61
C GLU A 119 -2.89 17.51 4.96
N ASP A 120 -2.21 18.63 5.12
CA ASP A 120 -1.66 19.11 6.39
C ASP A 120 -1.45 20.63 6.32
N ASP A 121 -1.73 21.34 7.42
CA ASP A 121 -1.66 22.81 7.43
C ASP A 121 -0.21 23.34 7.33
N ALA A 122 0.77 22.60 7.86
CA ALA A 122 2.17 23.01 7.85
C ALA A 122 2.89 22.55 6.57
N CYS A 123 2.58 21.35 6.10
CA CYS A 123 3.23 20.73 4.95
C CYS A 123 2.48 20.92 3.62
N GLY A 124 1.26 21.45 3.65
CA GLY A 124 0.38 21.58 2.49
C GLY A 124 -0.12 20.24 1.94
N ARG A 125 -0.78 20.28 0.78
CA ARG A 125 -1.33 19.10 0.11
C ARG A 125 -0.26 18.27 -0.62
N VAL A 126 -0.38 16.95 -0.61
CA VAL A 126 0.32 16.06 -1.54
C VAL A 126 -0.19 16.30 -2.96
N LEU A 127 0.69 16.83 -3.82
CA LEU A 127 0.36 17.11 -5.20
C LEU A 127 0.18 15.81 -5.99
N GLN A 128 -0.99 15.62 -6.61
CA GLN A 128 -1.21 14.60 -7.62
C GLN A 128 -0.90 15.17 -9.01
N SER A 129 0.38 15.46 -9.24
CA SER A 129 0.90 16.04 -10.48
C SER A 129 2.36 15.65 -10.72
N GLU A 130 2.86 15.91 -11.93
CA GLU A 130 4.27 15.71 -12.28
C GLU A 130 5.23 16.65 -11.52
N GLU A 131 4.69 17.64 -10.79
CA GLU A 131 5.46 18.56 -9.96
C GLU A 131 5.70 18.01 -8.54
N PHE A 132 5.15 16.84 -8.21
CA PHE A 132 5.38 16.19 -6.92
C PHE A 132 6.88 15.98 -6.67
N LYS A 133 7.34 16.31 -5.46
CA LYS A 133 8.72 16.14 -5.01
C LYS A 133 8.75 15.24 -3.77
N LEU A 134 9.31 14.04 -3.93
CA LEU A 134 9.38 13.05 -2.85
C LEU A 134 10.21 13.57 -1.68
N GLU A 135 11.32 14.25 -1.93
CA GLU A 135 12.20 14.77 -0.88
C GLU A 135 11.47 15.83 -0.04
N ALA A 136 10.73 16.72 -0.69
CA ALA A 136 9.93 17.74 0.00
C ALA A 136 8.84 17.07 0.85
N PHE A 137 8.12 16.10 0.27
CA PHE A 137 7.13 15.31 0.99
C PHE A 137 7.72 14.59 2.21
N ALA A 138 8.85 13.88 2.03
CA ALA A 138 9.48 13.09 3.07
C ALA A 138 10.15 13.95 4.17
N SER A 139 10.57 15.17 3.83
CA SER A 139 11.22 16.09 4.77
C SER A 139 10.25 16.79 5.74
N CYS A 140 8.95 16.82 5.43
CA CYS A 140 7.95 17.50 6.22
C CYS A 140 7.08 16.48 6.97
N PRO A 141 7.22 16.35 8.31
CA PRO A 141 6.43 15.40 9.08
C PRO A 141 4.94 15.67 8.98
N ARG A 142 4.15 14.66 8.64
CA ARG A 142 2.69 14.73 8.53
C ARG A 142 2.00 13.83 9.56
N PRO A 143 0.73 14.10 9.91
CA PRO A 143 -0.12 13.13 10.57
C PRO A 143 -0.19 11.81 9.78
N PHE A 144 -0.46 10.72 10.47
CA PHE A 144 -0.56 9.40 9.86
C PHE A 144 -1.86 8.70 10.26
N THR A 145 -2.23 7.71 9.45
CA THR A 145 -3.29 6.75 9.78
C THR A 145 -2.82 5.34 9.47
N VAL A 146 -3.14 4.41 10.37
CA VAL A 146 -3.20 2.98 10.12
C VAL A 146 -4.67 2.61 9.94
N TRP A 147 -4.99 1.98 8.83
CA TRP A 147 -6.35 1.80 8.34
C TRP A 147 -6.63 0.32 8.10
N SER A 148 -7.74 -0.17 8.65
CA SER A 148 -8.29 -1.51 8.38
C SER A 148 -9.33 -1.41 7.27
N ILE A 149 -9.35 -2.39 6.38
CA ILE A 149 -10.26 -2.47 5.25
C ILE A 149 -10.90 -3.86 5.24
N ASP A 150 -12.22 -3.90 5.16
CA ASP A 150 -12.95 -5.13 4.84
C ASP A 150 -12.68 -5.50 3.38
N PRO A 151 -12.06 -6.66 3.10
CA PRO A 151 -11.70 -6.99 1.74
C PRO A 151 -12.92 -7.19 0.85
N GLN A 152 -14.11 -7.54 1.36
CA GLN A 152 -15.32 -7.78 0.57
C GLN A 152 -16.03 -6.48 0.19
N THR A 153 -16.14 -5.54 1.12
CA THR A 153 -16.87 -4.27 0.88
C THR A 153 -15.96 -3.11 0.48
N MET A 154 -14.65 -3.24 0.69
CA MET A 154 -13.64 -2.17 0.56
C MET A 154 -13.92 -0.94 1.44
N GLN A 155 -14.78 -1.08 2.44
CA GLN A 155 -14.99 -0.09 3.49
C GLN A 155 -14.01 -0.32 4.63
N GLY A 156 -13.68 0.74 5.37
CA GLY A 156 -12.65 0.65 6.40
C GLY A 156 -12.82 1.62 7.54
N GLU A 157 -11.93 1.48 8.51
CA GLU A 157 -11.86 2.31 9.70
C GLU A 157 -10.41 2.47 10.19
N ALA A 158 -10.15 3.52 10.97
CA ALA A 158 -8.84 3.76 11.52
C ALA A 158 -8.59 2.81 12.71
N LEU A 159 -7.51 2.04 12.64
CA LEU A 159 -6.99 1.29 13.79
C LEU A 159 -6.18 2.20 14.71
N ALA A 160 -5.46 3.14 14.11
CA ALA A 160 -4.72 4.18 14.83
C ALA A 160 -4.51 5.40 13.93
N SER A 161 -4.46 6.56 14.56
CA SER A 161 -3.99 7.79 13.93
C SER A 161 -3.10 8.54 14.91
N GLY A 162 -2.21 9.37 14.38
CA GLY A 162 -1.35 10.22 15.19
C GLY A 162 -1.03 11.53 14.49
N PRO A 163 -0.67 12.57 15.25
CA PRO A 163 -0.28 13.86 14.70
C PRO A 163 1.09 13.76 14.00
N ALA A 164 1.47 14.82 13.30
CA ALA A 164 2.84 14.98 12.82
C ALA A 164 3.85 14.83 13.99
N ASN A 165 4.87 14.01 13.78
CA ASN A 165 5.92 13.78 14.76
C ASN A 165 7.29 13.83 14.07
N PRO A 166 8.13 14.85 14.33
CA PRO A 166 9.43 14.97 13.68
C PRO A 166 10.42 13.85 14.04
N ASN A 167 10.18 13.12 15.12
CA ASN A 167 11.03 12.00 15.54
C ASN A 167 10.55 10.64 15.00
N PHE A 168 9.34 10.57 14.42
CA PHE A 168 8.73 9.35 13.90
C PHE A 168 7.62 9.70 12.89
N SER A 169 8.01 9.97 11.64
CA SER A 169 7.10 10.25 10.52
C SER A 169 7.33 9.28 9.37
N ASN A 170 6.86 9.57 8.15
CA ASN A 170 7.06 8.71 6.98
C ASN A 170 6.57 7.27 7.20
N ILE A 171 5.39 7.15 7.80
CA ILE A 171 4.77 5.88 8.15
C ILE A 171 4.38 5.14 6.88
N THR A 172 4.73 3.84 6.81
CA THR A 172 4.50 3.00 5.63
C THR A 172 3.78 1.69 5.91
N MET A 173 3.62 1.31 7.17
CA MET A 173 2.95 0.06 7.51
C MET A 173 2.27 0.10 8.87
N GLY A 174 1.22 -0.69 8.98
CA GLY A 174 0.66 -1.17 10.24
C GLY A 174 0.57 -2.69 10.18
N LEU A 175 0.97 -3.36 11.27
CA LEU A 175 0.95 -4.81 11.36
C LEU A 175 0.41 -5.24 12.72
N GLU A 176 -0.65 -6.06 12.70
CA GLU A 176 -1.23 -6.60 13.92
C GLU A 176 -0.57 -7.92 14.33
N VAL A 177 0.05 -7.96 15.51
CA VAL A 177 0.74 -9.13 16.04
C VAL A 177 0.42 -9.29 17.52
N GLY A 178 -0.15 -10.43 17.91
CA GLY A 178 -0.28 -10.79 19.34
C GLY A 178 -1.12 -9.83 20.19
N GLY A 179 -2.07 -9.08 19.59
CA GLY A 179 -2.85 -8.05 20.31
C GLY A 179 -2.18 -6.67 20.33
N GLU A 180 -1.08 -6.51 19.61
CA GLU A 180 -0.39 -5.24 19.41
C GLU A 180 -0.51 -4.79 17.97
N LEU A 181 -0.55 -3.48 17.76
CA LEU A 181 -0.36 -2.86 16.45
C LEU A 181 1.05 -2.28 16.39
N TRP A 182 1.83 -2.80 15.46
CA TRP A 182 3.18 -2.34 15.13
C TRP A 182 3.12 -1.39 13.94
N ILE A 183 3.88 -0.30 13.99
CA ILE A 183 3.85 0.78 13.01
C ILE A 183 5.28 1.05 12.57
N GLY A 184 5.52 0.97 11.26
CA GLY A 184 6.84 1.13 10.65
C GLY A 184 6.97 2.43 9.85
N THR A 185 8.21 2.85 9.64
CA THR A 185 8.59 4.06 8.90
C THR A 185 9.70 3.75 7.90
N PHE A 186 9.73 4.45 6.75
CA PHE A 186 10.88 4.41 5.85
C PHE A 186 12.00 5.39 6.24
N ALA A 187 11.75 6.32 7.17
CA ALA A 187 12.67 7.41 7.52
C ALA A 187 12.97 7.47 9.02
N GLY A 188 13.48 6.37 9.58
CA GLY A 188 13.88 6.31 10.98
C GLY A 188 14.54 5.00 11.38
N ASP A 189 15.05 4.96 12.61
CA ASP A 189 15.75 3.84 13.25
C ASP A 189 14.89 3.17 14.35
N ARG A 190 13.58 3.44 14.35
CA ARG A 190 12.64 2.99 15.40
C ARG A 190 11.39 2.40 14.79
N VAL A 191 10.70 1.60 15.59
CA VAL A 191 9.36 1.06 15.30
C VAL A 191 8.47 1.47 16.47
N ALA A 192 7.26 1.96 16.18
CA ALA A 192 6.27 2.25 17.21
C ALA A 192 5.35 1.04 17.39
N TYR A 193 4.82 0.87 18.59
CA TYR A 193 3.80 -0.13 18.86
C TYR A 193 2.79 0.39 19.86
N ARG A 194 1.60 -0.21 19.87
CA ARG A 194 0.58 0.01 20.90
C ARG A 194 -0.23 -1.25 21.13
N THR A 195 -0.71 -1.44 22.34
CA THR A 195 -1.71 -2.47 22.64
C THR A 195 -3.03 -2.11 21.96
N MET A 196 -3.68 -3.13 21.39
CA MET A 196 -5.02 -3.03 20.82
C MET A 196 -6.03 -3.48 21.87
N ASN A 197 -7.00 -2.62 22.18
CA ASN A 197 -8.15 -3.00 23.01
C ASN A 197 -9.18 -3.63 22.06
N ARG A 198 -9.12 -4.94 21.89
CA ARG A 198 -10.15 -5.72 21.19
C ARG A 198 -11.13 -6.30 22.19
#